data_AF-A0A416Z381-F1
#
_entry.id   AF-A0A416Z381-F1
#
_cell.length_a   1.000
_cell.length_b   1.000
_cell.length_c   1.000
_cell.angle_alpha   90.00
_cell.angle_beta   90.00
_cell.angle_gamma   90.00
#
_symmetry.space_group_name_H-M   'P 1'
#
loop_
_entity.id
_entity.type
_entity.pdbx_description
1 polymer ?
#
loop_
_entity_poly.entity_id
_entity_poly.type
_entity_poly.pdbx_seq_one_letter_code
_entity_poly.pdbx_strand_id
1 'polypeptide(L)'
;MSDETKISIANTHVPDKLYGYGLQVRQMLFELLNCEINSVVSVEKFDDIGIENGKEKTAIQTKSALSNRNPVSDRAIDLWKTLYNWLLALKENELPIGFTLFTLVINVNKSGNIVTWLNQARNEKEAEVEYKKIRGEFIGKSGEYIKQNDSINNYIMTFLAEENKKYALDIIEKFKLVVIGEGHTDKIYDEFRAKTYLPSDIQQLVFDKMLGWIDKTTALQIESGQVMQIAKERFNKELTLTQTLINQNKALIELAPGPTKAEIELQQNECKTYIRQLQIINLDYDAQLVAINDYLKAFTNRTMWAVNGDINEEILQDYYKELEERWKTKRNIIELDKDEWEESRRGKYLYYKCQDEDVNMGIMVIPRSFKNGCYHELADQQQIGWHPNYEQKLKEDDKNV
;
A
#
# COMPACT_ATOMS: atom_id res chain seq x y z
N MET A 1 -67.93 7.28 -3.92
CA MET A 1 -66.65 7.99 -4.10
C MET A 1 -65.72 7.47 -3.02
N SER A 2 -64.82 6.58 -3.41
CA SER A 2 -63.97 5.77 -2.56
C SER A 2 -62.78 6.57 -2.03
N ASP A 3 -62.52 6.42 -0.73
CA ASP A 3 -61.32 6.86 -0.03
C ASP A 3 -60.05 6.34 -0.71
N GLU A 4 -59.20 7.25 -1.19
CA GLU A 4 -57.82 6.93 -1.52
C GLU A 4 -56.98 6.92 -0.24
N THR A 5 -56.67 5.72 0.22
CA THR A 5 -55.72 5.46 1.29
C THR A 5 -54.34 5.95 0.83
N LYS A 6 -53.83 7.04 1.42
CA LYS A 6 -52.43 7.45 1.26
C LYS A 6 -51.53 6.36 1.82
N ILE A 7 -50.98 5.53 0.93
CA ILE A 7 -49.88 4.63 1.25
C ILE A 7 -48.64 5.51 1.48
N SER A 8 -48.31 5.71 2.75
CA SER A 8 -47.01 6.22 3.18
C SER A 8 -45.96 5.17 2.83
N ILE A 9 -45.23 5.37 1.73
CA ILE A 9 -44.04 4.59 1.40
C ILE A 9 -43.01 4.91 2.48
N ALA A 10 -42.84 4.03 3.46
CA ALA A 10 -41.75 4.11 4.41
C ALA A 10 -40.43 4.14 3.64
N ASN A 11 -39.59 5.13 3.92
CA ASN A 11 -38.23 5.25 3.37
C ASN A 11 -37.48 3.92 3.55
N THR A 12 -37.39 3.16 2.46
CA THR A 12 -36.81 1.80 2.39
C THR A 12 -35.32 1.84 2.05
N HIS A 13 -34.76 3.03 1.89
CA HIS A 13 -33.32 3.22 1.76
C HIS A 13 -32.69 3.20 3.17
N VAL A 14 -31.85 2.21 3.44
CA VAL A 14 -31.05 2.14 4.67
C VAL A 14 -29.57 2.36 4.31
N PRO A 15 -29.13 3.61 4.10
CA PRO A 15 -27.72 3.96 3.93
C PRO A 15 -26.81 3.30 4.98
N ASP A 16 -27.34 3.11 6.19
CA ASP A 16 -26.64 2.52 7.33
C ASP A 16 -26.16 1.09 7.09
N LYS A 17 -26.87 0.27 6.30
CA LYS A 17 -26.45 -1.12 6.02
C LYS A 17 -25.26 -1.17 5.06
N LEU A 18 -25.34 -0.39 3.97
CA LEU A 18 -24.24 -0.28 3.01
C LEU A 18 -23.00 0.36 3.67
N TYR A 19 -23.22 1.37 4.51
CA TYR A 19 -22.15 1.99 5.28
C TYR A 19 -21.53 1.01 6.29
N GLY A 20 -22.35 0.20 6.97
CA GLY A 20 -21.90 -0.85 7.89
C GLY A 20 -20.98 -1.86 7.21
N TYR A 21 -21.37 -2.40 6.05
CA TYR A 21 -20.49 -3.29 5.27
C TYR A 21 -19.22 -2.57 4.81
N GLY A 22 -19.33 -1.32 4.35
CA GLY A 22 -18.17 -0.50 3.97
C GLY A 22 -17.18 -0.27 5.13
N LEU A 23 -17.66 -0.22 6.38
CA LEU A 23 -16.81 -0.15 7.57
C LEU A 23 -16.16 -1.49 7.90
N GLN A 24 -16.85 -2.61 7.72
CA GLN A 24 -16.26 -3.94 7.90
C GLN A 24 -15.09 -4.15 6.94
N VAL A 25 -15.24 -3.84 5.65
CA VAL A 25 -14.15 -3.93 4.67
C VAL A 25 -12.93 -3.07 5.06
N ARG A 26 -13.19 -1.87 5.57
CA ARG A 26 -12.14 -0.96 6.08
C ARG A 26 -11.45 -1.49 7.34
N GLN A 27 -12.22 -2.02 8.29
CA GLN A 27 -11.68 -2.65 9.48
C GLN A 27 -10.87 -3.90 9.12
N MET A 28 -11.31 -4.69 8.15
CA MET A 28 -10.56 -5.85 7.63
C MET A 28 -9.18 -5.43 7.10
N LEU A 29 -9.08 -4.33 6.35
CA LEU A 29 -7.79 -3.78 5.93
C LEU A 29 -6.91 -3.41 7.15
N PHE A 30 -7.48 -2.70 8.13
CA PHE A 30 -6.76 -2.33 9.35
C PHE A 30 -6.21 -3.55 10.10
N GLU A 31 -7.00 -4.60 10.25
CA GLU A 31 -6.57 -5.83 10.91
C GLU A 31 -5.54 -6.60 10.06
N LEU A 32 -5.72 -6.67 8.74
CA LEU A 32 -4.72 -7.25 7.84
C LEU A 32 -3.40 -6.51 7.89
N LEU A 33 -3.36 -5.21 8.18
CA LEU A 33 -2.11 -4.47 8.38
C LEU A 33 -1.40 -4.82 9.70
N ASN A 34 -2.16 -5.19 10.73
CA ASN A 34 -1.68 -5.27 12.11
C ASN A 34 -1.58 -6.68 12.69
N CYS A 35 -2.26 -7.67 12.11
CA CYS A 35 -2.23 -9.05 12.58
C CYS A 35 -0.90 -9.76 12.27
N GLU A 36 -0.70 -10.92 12.92
CA GLU A 36 0.48 -11.75 12.74
C GLU A 36 0.51 -12.44 11.38
N ILE A 37 1.70 -12.88 10.95
CA ILE A 37 1.93 -13.42 9.60
C ILE A 37 1.06 -14.64 9.26
N ASN A 38 0.72 -15.46 10.27
CA ASN A 38 -0.08 -16.67 10.12
C ASN A 38 -1.59 -16.43 10.36
N SER A 39 -1.99 -15.18 10.60
CA SER A 39 -3.38 -14.86 10.87
C SER A 39 -4.26 -14.90 9.61
N VAL A 40 -5.53 -15.23 9.82
CA VAL A 40 -6.61 -15.08 8.84
C VAL A 40 -7.60 -14.06 9.38
N VAL A 41 -7.96 -13.08 8.55
CA VAL A 41 -9.00 -12.10 8.88
C VAL A 41 -10.25 -12.45 8.09
N SER A 42 -11.41 -12.45 8.74
CA SER A 42 -12.71 -12.78 8.15
C SER A 42 -13.76 -11.71 8.42
N VAL A 43 -14.76 -11.61 7.55
CA VAL A 43 -15.94 -10.75 7.69
C VAL A 43 -17.16 -11.63 7.93
N GLU A 44 -18.00 -11.28 8.91
CA GLU A 44 -19.29 -11.96 9.19
C GLU A 44 -19.17 -13.49 9.44
N LYS A 45 -18.06 -13.93 10.06
CA LYS A 45 -17.81 -15.35 10.38
C LYS A 45 -18.30 -15.75 11.78
N PHE A 46 -17.84 -15.02 12.79
CA PHE A 46 -18.22 -15.20 14.20
C PHE A 46 -18.46 -13.85 14.92
N ASP A 47 -18.25 -12.75 14.20
CA ASP A 47 -18.59 -11.37 14.53
C ASP A 47 -18.46 -10.57 13.22
N ASP A 48 -18.66 -9.24 13.27
CA ASP A 48 -18.48 -8.35 12.11
C ASP A 48 -17.11 -8.60 11.46
N ILE A 49 -16.04 -8.58 12.25
CA ILE A 49 -14.68 -8.97 11.86
C ILE A 49 -14.14 -10.02 12.82
N GLY A 50 -13.50 -11.05 12.26
CA GLY A 50 -12.82 -12.09 13.01
C GLY A 50 -11.36 -12.19 12.64
N ILE A 51 -10.48 -12.42 13.62
CA ILE A 51 -9.07 -12.78 13.38
C ILE A 51 -8.82 -14.15 14.00
N GLU A 52 -8.17 -15.04 13.27
CA GLU A 52 -7.78 -16.37 13.76
C GLU A 52 -6.28 -16.59 13.58
N ASN A 53 -5.61 -17.07 14.63
CA ASN A 53 -4.22 -17.49 14.62
C ASN A 53 -4.07 -18.78 15.44
N GLY A 54 -4.17 -19.93 14.78
CA GLY A 54 -4.22 -21.22 15.46
C GLY A 54 -5.46 -21.35 16.37
N LYS A 55 -5.25 -21.37 17.68
CA LYS A 55 -6.35 -21.44 18.68
C LYS A 55 -6.83 -20.06 19.14
N GLU A 56 -6.02 -19.03 18.93
CA GLU A 56 -6.35 -17.67 19.35
C GLU A 56 -7.33 -17.04 18.35
N LYS A 57 -8.36 -16.40 18.90
CA LYS A 57 -9.35 -15.66 18.11
C LYS A 57 -9.47 -14.23 18.62
N THR A 58 -9.76 -13.31 17.72
CA THR A 58 -10.24 -11.96 18.07
C THR A 58 -11.60 -11.75 17.43
N ALA A 59 -12.63 -11.59 18.25
CA ALA A 59 -13.99 -11.21 17.83
C ALA A 59 -14.12 -9.70 17.90
N ILE A 60 -14.35 -9.06 16.75
CA ILE A 60 -14.38 -7.62 16.62
C ILE A 60 -15.78 -7.21 16.18
N GLN A 61 -16.49 -6.53 17.08
CA GLN A 61 -17.77 -5.90 16.77
C GLN A 61 -17.52 -4.43 16.45
N THR A 62 -18.00 -3.98 15.29
CA THR A 62 -17.97 -2.59 14.88
C THR A 62 -19.30 -1.91 15.16
N LYS A 63 -19.27 -0.69 15.69
CA LYS A 63 -20.47 0.14 15.87
C LYS A 63 -20.21 1.53 15.29
N SER A 64 -20.92 1.84 14.22
CA SER A 64 -21.05 3.21 13.72
C SER A 64 -22.26 3.89 14.33
N ALA A 65 -22.15 5.19 14.58
CA ALA A 65 -23.32 6.03 14.75
C ALA A 65 -23.23 7.15 13.72
N LEU A 66 -23.98 7.02 12.62
CA LEU A 66 -24.27 8.13 11.69
C LEU A 66 -25.20 9.19 12.33
N SER A 67 -25.65 8.95 13.57
CA SER A 67 -26.52 9.80 14.37
C SER A 67 -25.88 10.12 15.73
N ASN A 68 -26.43 11.09 16.48
CA ASN A 68 -25.98 11.47 17.83
C ASN A 68 -26.09 10.36 18.91
N ARG A 69 -26.40 9.12 18.55
CA ARG A 69 -26.58 7.99 19.46
C ARG A 69 -25.24 7.53 20.05
N ASN A 70 -25.24 7.22 21.35
CA ASN A 70 -24.09 6.64 22.03
C ASN A 70 -24.25 5.11 22.13
N PRO A 71 -23.56 4.31 21.29
CA PRO A 71 -23.71 2.85 21.26
C PRO A 71 -23.12 2.18 22.52
N VAL A 72 -22.34 2.90 23.32
CA VAL A 72 -21.63 2.40 24.51
C VAL A 72 -22.09 3.07 25.80
N SER A 73 -23.23 3.76 25.79
CA SER A 73 -23.86 4.21 27.03
C SER A 73 -24.27 3.01 27.90
N ASP A 74 -24.31 3.18 29.22
CA ASP A 74 -24.51 2.09 30.19
C ASP A 74 -25.79 1.27 29.97
N ARG A 75 -26.79 1.83 29.27
CA ARG A 75 -28.08 1.21 28.96
C ARG A 75 -28.32 1.11 27.44
N ALA A 76 -27.27 1.20 26.63
CA ALA A 76 -27.38 1.05 25.18
C ALA A 76 -27.74 -0.38 24.81
N ILE A 77 -28.77 -0.54 23.97
CA ILE A 77 -29.12 -1.84 23.35
C ILE A 77 -27.92 -2.42 22.61
N ASP A 78 -27.16 -1.58 21.90
CA ASP A 78 -26.05 -2.03 21.06
C ASP A 78 -24.92 -2.66 21.90
N LEU A 79 -24.57 -2.06 23.05
CA LEU A 79 -23.58 -2.61 23.99
C LEU A 79 -24.05 -3.96 24.56
N TRP A 80 -25.23 -4.00 25.17
CA TRP A 80 -25.72 -5.20 25.86
C TRP A 80 -25.99 -6.35 24.91
N LYS A 81 -26.49 -6.08 23.71
CA LYS A 81 -26.67 -7.10 22.68
C LYS A 81 -25.32 -7.68 22.23
N THR A 82 -24.28 -6.86 22.12
CA THR A 82 -22.92 -7.32 21.77
C THR A 82 -22.38 -8.27 22.84
N LEU A 83 -22.42 -7.86 24.11
CA LEU A 83 -21.97 -8.69 25.24
C LEU A 83 -22.75 -10.00 25.34
N TYR A 84 -24.05 -9.95 25.11
CA TYR A 84 -24.92 -11.13 25.06
C TYR A 84 -24.52 -12.09 23.94
N ASN A 85 -24.30 -11.58 22.72
CA ASN A 85 -23.91 -12.41 21.58
C ASN A 85 -22.56 -13.11 21.81
N TRP A 86 -21.56 -12.40 22.33
CA TRP A 86 -20.27 -13.00 22.68
C TRP A 86 -20.41 -14.09 23.74
N LEU A 87 -21.27 -13.88 24.73
CA LEU A 87 -21.55 -14.89 25.76
C LEU A 87 -22.20 -16.13 25.16
N LEU A 88 -23.14 -15.98 24.23
CA LEU A 88 -23.73 -17.12 23.53
C LEU A 88 -22.69 -17.85 22.68
N ALA A 89 -21.86 -17.14 21.92
CA ALA A 89 -20.81 -17.73 21.09
C ALA A 89 -19.79 -18.55 21.93
N LEU A 90 -19.49 -18.11 23.15
CA LEU A 90 -18.70 -18.91 24.10
C LEU A 90 -19.45 -20.15 24.59
N LYS A 91 -20.75 -20.04 24.89
CA LYS A 91 -21.58 -21.17 25.36
C LYS A 91 -21.76 -22.24 24.29
N GLU A 92 -21.87 -21.83 23.04
CA GLU A 92 -22.09 -22.69 21.88
C GLU A 92 -20.77 -23.25 21.30
N ASN A 93 -19.62 -22.86 21.88
CA ASN A 93 -18.27 -23.22 21.44
C ASN A 93 -17.89 -22.72 20.04
N GLU A 94 -18.54 -21.68 19.54
CA GLU A 94 -18.11 -20.96 18.33
C GLU A 94 -16.80 -20.18 18.59
N LEU A 95 -16.70 -19.62 19.80
CA LEU A 95 -15.52 -18.93 20.31
C LEU A 95 -14.90 -19.73 21.48
N PRO A 96 -13.57 -19.98 21.46
CA PRO A 96 -12.90 -20.69 22.53
C PRO A 96 -12.73 -19.83 23.78
N ILE A 97 -13.27 -20.29 24.91
CA ILE A 97 -13.06 -19.66 26.22
C ILE A 97 -11.56 -19.62 26.56
N GLY A 98 -11.10 -18.50 27.11
CA GLY A 98 -9.69 -18.31 27.47
C GLY A 98 -8.74 -18.00 26.31
N PHE A 99 -9.16 -18.15 25.05
CA PHE A 99 -8.36 -17.88 23.85
C PHE A 99 -9.00 -16.85 22.92
N THR A 100 -10.04 -16.15 23.37
CA THR A 100 -10.75 -15.15 22.56
C THR A 100 -10.57 -13.75 23.13
N LEU A 101 -10.06 -12.83 22.31
CA LEU A 101 -10.07 -11.40 22.59
C LEU A 101 -11.37 -10.77 22.03
N PHE A 102 -12.07 -9.99 22.85
CA PHE A 102 -13.33 -9.35 22.49
C PHE A 102 -13.11 -7.85 22.29
N THR A 103 -13.17 -7.39 21.05
CA THR A 103 -12.89 -5.99 20.71
C THR A 103 -14.15 -5.28 20.25
N LEU A 104 -14.53 -4.21 20.94
CA LEU A 104 -15.58 -3.29 20.49
C LEU A 104 -14.93 -2.07 19.83
N VAL A 105 -15.16 -1.90 18.53
CA VAL A 105 -14.68 -0.75 17.76
C VAL A 105 -15.81 0.25 17.59
N ILE A 106 -15.59 1.50 18.03
CA ILE A 106 -16.55 2.58 17.84
C ILE A 106 -15.97 3.72 16.99
N ASN A 107 -16.75 4.14 16.00
CA ASN A 107 -16.39 5.22 15.07
C ASN A 107 -16.97 6.58 15.52
N VAL A 108 -17.18 6.76 16.83
CA VAL A 108 -17.65 8.00 17.44
C VAL A 108 -16.96 8.22 18.78
N ASN A 109 -16.65 9.48 19.10
CA ASN A 109 -16.05 9.86 20.39
C ASN A 109 -17.11 9.83 21.50
N LYS A 110 -17.45 8.63 21.98
CA LYS A 110 -18.44 8.39 23.02
C LYS A 110 -17.90 7.42 24.07
N SER A 111 -18.45 7.49 25.28
CA SER A 111 -18.06 6.65 26.41
C SER A 111 -19.26 6.32 27.30
N GLY A 112 -19.04 5.40 28.24
CA GLY A 112 -19.96 5.01 29.31
C GLY A 112 -19.15 4.45 30.49
N ASN A 113 -19.73 4.41 31.68
CA ASN A 113 -19.05 3.87 32.85
C ASN A 113 -18.81 2.37 32.70
N ILE A 114 -19.83 1.64 32.22
CA ILE A 114 -19.75 0.17 32.08
C ILE A 114 -18.66 -0.21 31.08
N VAL A 115 -18.66 0.38 29.88
CA VAL A 115 -17.63 0.08 28.88
C VAL A 115 -16.22 0.46 29.37
N THR A 116 -16.12 1.48 30.22
CA THR A 116 -14.85 1.88 30.85
C THR A 116 -14.38 0.82 31.85
N TRP A 117 -15.28 0.33 32.70
CA TRP A 117 -14.98 -0.77 33.65
C TRP A 117 -14.58 -2.04 32.91
N LEU A 118 -15.33 -2.44 31.87
CA LEU A 118 -14.97 -3.57 31.01
C LEU A 118 -13.56 -3.42 30.46
N ASN A 119 -13.21 -2.24 29.94
CA ASN A 119 -11.91 -1.97 29.34
C ASN A 119 -10.77 -1.76 30.36
N GLN A 120 -11.02 -1.83 31.67
CA GLN A 120 -9.99 -1.67 32.71
C GLN A 120 -9.42 -3.00 33.18
N ALA A 121 -10.19 -4.09 33.14
CA ALA A 121 -9.73 -5.39 33.63
C ALA A 121 -8.63 -5.97 32.73
N ARG A 122 -7.58 -6.53 33.36
CA ARG A 122 -6.45 -7.19 32.68
C ARG A 122 -6.19 -8.61 33.17
N ASN A 123 -6.90 -9.04 34.20
CA ASN A 123 -6.81 -10.37 34.78
C ASN A 123 -8.13 -10.74 35.46
N GLU A 124 -8.29 -12.04 35.75
CA GLU A 124 -9.48 -12.61 36.42
C GLU A 124 -9.90 -11.86 37.71
N LYS A 125 -8.96 -11.42 38.55
CA LYS A 125 -9.28 -10.71 39.81
C LYS A 125 -9.90 -9.35 39.55
N GLU A 126 -9.33 -8.60 38.61
CA GLU A 126 -9.88 -7.31 38.19
C GLU A 126 -11.23 -7.51 37.49
N ALA A 127 -11.35 -8.54 36.65
CA ALA A 127 -12.62 -8.87 36.00
C ALA A 127 -13.74 -9.16 37.01
N GLU A 128 -13.44 -9.87 38.11
CA GLU A 128 -14.41 -10.11 39.20
C GLU A 128 -14.81 -8.82 39.93
N VAL A 129 -13.87 -7.86 40.11
CA VAL A 129 -14.15 -6.55 40.70
C VAL A 129 -15.09 -5.75 39.79
N GLU A 130 -14.78 -5.66 38.51
CA GLU A 130 -15.59 -4.92 37.54
C GLU A 130 -16.95 -5.60 37.31
N TYR A 131 -17.01 -6.93 37.26
CA TYR A 131 -18.26 -7.70 37.22
C TYR A 131 -19.17 -7.35 38.39
N LYS A 132 -18.64 -7.25 39.62
CA LYS A 132 -19.43 -6.87 40.81
C LYS A 132 -19.96 -5.44 40.72
N LYS A 133 -19.17 -4.50 40.21
CA LYS A 133 -19.62 -3.11 39.98
C LYS A 133 -20.76 -3.07 38.97
N ILE A 134 -20.58 -3.72 37.81
CA ILE A 134 -21.60 -3.81 36.76
C ILE A 134 -22.87 -4.46 37.32
N ARG A 135 -22.74 -5.57 38.04
CA ARG A 135 -23.86 -6.27 38.68
C ARG A 135 -24.61 -5.37 39.67
N GLY A 136 -23.89 -4.54 40.42
CA GLY A 136 -24.46 -3.58 41.38
C GLY A 136 -25.35 -2.50 40.74
N GLU A 137 -25.14 -2.17 39.47
CA GLU A 137 -25.97 -1.19 38.74
C GLU A 137 -27.36 -1.74 38.36
N PHE A 138 -27.51 -3.08 38.28
CA PHE A 138 -28.72 -3.72 37.79
C PHE A 138 -29.38 -4.66 38.80
N ILE A 139 -28.73 -4.95 39.92
CA ILE A 139 -29.27 -5.84 40.95
C ILE A 139 -29.40 -5.07 42.25
N GLY A 140 -30.64 -4.94 42.72
CA GLY A 140 -30.99 -4.21 43.93
C GLY A 140 -30.46 -4.88 45.20
N LYS A 141 -30.60 -4.18 46.33
CA LYS A 141 -30.16 -4.68 47.65
C LYS A 141 -30.85 -5.98 48.07
N SER A 142 -32.04 -6.26 47.54
CA SER A 142 -32.78 -7.51 47.74
C SER A 142 -32.25 -8.68 46.92
N GLY A 143 -31.29 -8.44 46.01
CA GLY A 143 -30.81 -9.44 45.05
C GLY A 143 -31.68 -9.55 43.79
N GLU A 144 -32.74 -8.74 43.67
CA GLU A 144 -33.64 -8.73 42.52
C GLU A 144 -33.15 -7.79 41.40
N TYR A 145 -33.43 -8.18 40.16
CA TYR A 145 -33.11 -7.39 38.98
C TYR A 145 -33.93 -6.10 38.92
N ILE A 146 -33.26 -4.97 38.72
CA ILE A 146 -33.90 -3.67 38.52
C ILE A 146 -34.33 -3.58 37.07
N LYS A 147 -35.65 -3.64 36.83
CA LYS A 147 -36.22 -3.61 35.48
C LYS A 147 -35.75 -2.36 34.71
N GLN A 148 -35.19 -2.58 33.52
CA GLN A 148 -34.84 -1.55 32.55
C GLN A 148 -35.87 -1.55 31.39
N ASN A 149 -35.51 -0.94 30.26
CA ASN A 149 -36.30 -1.05 29.03
C ASN A 149 -36.42 -2.52 28.59
N ASP A 150 -37.62 -2.93 28.16
CA ASP A 150 -37.91 -4.31 27.75
C ASP A 150 -36.94 -4.84 26.67
N SER A 151 -36.39 -3.96 25.84
CA SER A 151 -35.41 -4.29 24.79
C SER A 151 -34.01 -4.71 25.28
N ILE A 152 -33.63 -4.42 26.54
CA ILE A 152 -32.30 -4.74 27.11
C ILE A 152 -32.34 -5.71 28.28
N ASN A 153 -33.51 -5.89 28.91
CA ASN A 153 -33.66 -6.72 30.09
C ASN A 153 -33.13 -8.14 29.89
N ASN A 154 -33.51 -8.80 28.80
CA ASN A 154 -33.07 -10.18 28.52
C ASN A 154 -31.55 -10.30 28.38
N TYR A 155 -30.91 -9.34 27.71
CA TYR A 155 -29.47 -9.34 27.51
C TYR A 155 -28.70 -9.19 28.83
N ILE A 156 -29.11 -8.21 29.66
CA ILE A 156 -28.46 -7.96 30.95
C ILE A 156 -28.67 -9.13 31.91
N MET A 157 -29.93 -9.61 32.03
CA MET A 157 -30.25 -10.72 32.93
C MET A 157 -29.48 -11.98 32.54
N THR A 158 -29.40 -12.30 31.24
CA THR A 158 -28.64 -13.46 30.78
C THR A 158 -27.15 -13.29 31.05
N PHE A 159 -26.59 -12.11 30.76
CA PHE A 159 -25.15 -11.86 30.95
C PHE A 159 -24.73 -11.91 32.43
N LEU A 160 -25.59 -11.44 33.34
CA LEU A 160 -25.32 -11.38 34.78
C LEU A 160 -25.86 -12.60 35.56
N ALA A 161 -26.42 -13.60 34.88
CA ALA A 161 -26.91 -14.81 35.52
C ALA A 161 -25.76 -15.62 36.12
N GLU A 162 -25.96 -16.23 37.29
CA GLU A 162 -24.88 -16.91 38.03
C GLU A 162 -24.31 -18.09 37.23
N GLU A 163 -25.16 -18.83 36.50
CA GLU A 163 -24.76 -19.92 35.61
C GLU A 163 -23.88 -19.46 34.43
N ASN A 164 -23.94 -18.17 34.07
CA ASN A 164 -23.17 -17.60 32.97
C ASN A 164 -21.95 -16.80 33.45
N LYS A 165 -21.76 -16.66 34.78
CA LYS A 165 -20.70 -15.85 35.38
C LYS A 165 -19.31 -16.15 34.81
N LYS A 166 -18.96 -17.43 34.61
CA LYS A 166 -17.66 -17.83 34.04
C LYS A 166 -17.40 -17.25 32.64
N TYR A 167 -18.43 -17.14 31.80
CA TYR A 167 -18.31 -16.59 30.45
C TYR A 167 -18.26 -15.07 30.50
N ALA A 168 -19.06 -14.46 31.37
CA ALA A 168 -19.02 -13.01 31.59
C ALA A 168 -17.63 -12.57 32.07
N LEU A 169 -17.01 -13.29 33.01
CA LEU A 169 -15.65 -12.99 33.48
C LEU A 169 -14.60 -13.13 32.37
N ASP A 170 -14.68 -14.17 31.53
CA ASP A 170 -13.77 -14.34 30.39
C ASP A 170 -13.87 -13.18 29.39
N ILE A 171 -15.10 -12.74 29.10
CA ILE A 171 -15.35 -11.56 28.24
C ILE A 171 -14.76 -10.32 28.88
N ILE A 172 -15.02 -10.06 30.16
CA ILE A 172 -14.55 -8.86 30.88
C ILE A 172 -13.02 -8.82 30.91
N GLU A 173 -12.38 -9.94 31.24
CA GLU A 173 -10.92 -10.05 31.30
C GLU A 173 -10.26 -9.74 29.95
N LYS A 174 -10.89 -10.14 28.85
CA LYS A 174 -10.35 -10.03 27.49
C LYS A 174 -11.08 -8.99 26.64
N PHE A 175 -11.74 -8.03 27.28
CA PHE A 175 -12.45 -6.95 26.60
C PHE A 175 -11.49 -5.83 26.22
N LYS A 176 -11.62 -5.32 24.99
CA LYS A 176 -10.89 -4.16 24.48
C LYS A 176 -11.85 -3.19 23.82
N LEU A 177 -11.85 -1.94 24.26
CA LEU A 177 -12.51 -0.85 23.56
C LEU A 177 -11.51 -0.12 22.66
N VAL A 178 -11.82 0.01 21.37
CA VAL A 178 -11.08 0.84 20.42
C VAL A 178 -11.97 1.99 19.96
N VAL A 179 -11.58 3.21 20.32
CA VAL A 179 -12.29 4.43 19.92
C VAL A 179 -11.55 5.05 18.75
N ILE A 180 -12.08 4.88 17.55
CA ILE A 180 -11.53 5.50 16.35
C ILE A 180 -12.03 6.94 16.25
N GLY A 181 -13.29 7.21 16.58
CA GLY A 181 -13.87 8.54 16.39
C GLY A 181 -14.10 8.89 14.91
N GLU A 182 -14.08 10.18 14.57
CA GLU A 182 -14.28 10.66 13.20
C GLU A 182 -13.05 10.42 12.31
N GLY A 183 -13.24 10.37 10.98
CA GLY A 183 -12.15 10.20 10.01
C GLY A 183 -11.59 8.77 9.92
N HIS A 184 -12.43 7.74 10.07
CA HIS A 184 -11.99 6.33 10.08
C HIS A 184 -11.14 5.95 8.85
N THR A 185 -11.55 6.37 7.64
CA THR A 185 -10.78 6.11 6.42
C THR A 185 -9.39 6.74 6.47
N ASP A 186 -9.28 7.99 6.93
CA ASP A 186 -8.01 8.71 7.00
C ASP A 186 -7.05 8.06 8.00
N LYS A 187 -7.58 7.59 9.13
CA LYS A 187 -6.79 6.86 10.14
C LYS A 187 -6.28 5.53 9.63
N ILE A 188 -7.09 4.81 8.86
CA ILE A 188 -6.62 3.57 8.21
C ILE A 188 -5.57 3.89 7.15
N TYR A 189 -5.72 5.00 6.42
CA TYR A 189 -4.70 5.43 5.47
C TYR A 189 -3.39 5.78 6.17
N ASP A 190 -3.42 6.49 7.30
CA ASP A 190 -2.22 6.76 8.10
C ASP A 190 -1.56 5.47 8.61
N GLU A 191 -2.36 4.51 9.09
CA GLU A 191 -1.86 3.20 9.49
C GLU A 191 -1.24 2.44 8.30
N PHE A 192 -1.91 2.46 7.14
CA PHE A 192 -1.41 1.86 5.91
C PHE A 192 -0.06 2.44 5.51
N ARG A 193 0.09 3.77 5.56
CA ARG A 193 1.37 4.45 5.30
C ARG A 193 2.44 4.01 6.29
N ALA A 194 2.11 3.94 7.58
CA ALA A 194 3.04 3.56 8.63
C ALA A 194 3.50 2.09 8.55
N LYS A 195 2.65 1.19 8.05
CA LYS A 195 2.92 -0.26 8.03
C LYS A 195 3.50 -0.78 6.72
N THR A 196 3.27 -0.08 5.61
CA THR A 196 3.69 -0.55 4.28
C THR A 196 5.01 0.02 3.81
N TYR A 197 5.45 1.16 4.37
CA TYR A 197 6.70 1.84 4.00
C TYR A 197 6.83 2.13 2.49
N LEU A 198 5.70 2.30 1.80
CA LEU A 198 5.67 2.58 0.36
C LEU A 198 6.16 4.01 0.08
N PRO A 199 6.77 4.27 -1.10
CA PRO A 199 7.05 5.62 -1.58
C PRO A 199 5.79 6.50 -1.60
N SER A 200 5.92 7.77 -1.22
CA SER A 200 4.79 8.70 -1.03
C SER A 200 3.94 8.92 -2.27
N ASP A 201 4.54 8.83 -3.45
CA ASP A 201 3.89 9.02 -4.73
C ASP A 201 2.95 7.86 -5.14
N ILE A 202 3.17 6.66 -4.59
CA ILE A 202 2.32 5.49 -4.86
C ILE A 202 1.37 5.13 -3.72
N GLN A 203 1.56 5.68 -2.51
CA GLN A 203 0.80 5.33 -1.30
C GLN A 203 -0.71 5.34 -1.53
N GLN A 204 -1.27 6.45 -2.05
CA GLN A 204 -2.70 6.58 -2.28
C GLN A 204 -3.23 5.55 -3.29
N LEU A 205 -2.52 5.38 -4.41
CA LEU A 205 -2.92 4.46 -5.46
C LEU A 205 -2.91 3.00 -4.98
N VAL A 206 -1.87 2.61 -4.24
CA VAL A 206 -1.78 1.25 -3.67
C VAL A 206 -2.88 1.06 -2.62
N PHE A 207 -3.13 2.05 -1.76
CA PHE A 207 -4.21 2.00 -0.77
C PHE A 207 -5.58 1.73 -1.43
N ASP A 208 -5.94 2.52 -2.45
CA ASP A 208 -7.20 2.38 -3.16
C ASP A 208 -7.32 1.02 -3.87
N LYS A 209 -6.21 0.54 -4.46
CA LYS A 209 -6.16 -0.79 -5.09
C LYS A 209 -6.33 -1.93 -4.08
N MET A 210 -5.66 -1.84 -2.93
CA MET A 210 -5.76 -2.87 -1.90
C MET A 210 -7.17 -2.91 -1.29
N LEU A 211 -7.78 -1.76 -1.05
CA LEU A 211 -9.16 -1.70 -0.58
C LEU A 211 -10.14 -2.31 -1.60
N GLY A 212 -9.99 -1.96 -2.88
CA GLY A 212 -10.78 -2.55 -3.96
C GLY A 212 -10.54 -4.04 -4.17
N TRP A 213 -9.31 -4.51 -3.95
CA TRP A 213 -8.98 -5.94 -4.00
C TRP A 213 -9.64 -6.72 -2.86
N ILE A 214 -9.65 -6.18 -1.63
CA ILE A 214 -10.34 -6.79 -0.49
C ILE A 214 -11.83 -6.91 -0.81
N ASP A 215 -12.47 -5.80 -1.20
CA ASP A 215 -13.91 -5.76 -1.52
C ASP A 215 -14.29 -6.76 -2.63
N LYS A 216 -13.53 -6.77 -3.72
CA LYS A 216 -13.71 -7.75 -4.80
C LYS A 216 -13.53 -9.18 -4.31
N THR A 217 -12.51 -9.43 -3.49
CA THR A 217 -12.20 -10.79 -3.00
C THR A 217 -13.30 -11.32 -2.09
N THR A 218 -13.79 -10.50 -1.15
CA THR A 218 -14.87 -10.91 -0.26
C THR A 218 -16.19 -11.09 -1.00
N ALA A 219 -16.50 -10.22 -1.97
CA ALA A 219 -17.67 -10.37 -2.85
C ALA A 219 -17.66 -11.70 -3.63
N LEU A 220 -16.53 -12.07 -4.24
CA LEU A 220 -16.40 -13.34 -4.96
C LEU A 220 -16.51 -14.57 -4.04
N GLN A 221 -16.03 -14.46 -2.79
CA GLN A 221 -16.15 -15.53 -1.81
C GLN A 221 -17.61 -15.77 -1.44
N ILE A 222 -18.37 -14.72 -1.12
CA ILE A 222 -19.78 -14.89 -0.75
C ILE A 222 -20.63 -15.35 -1.95
N GLU A 223 -20.37 -14.87 -3.16
CA GLU A 223 -21.03 -15.33 -4.40
C GLU A 223 -20.80 -16.82 -4.67
N SER A 224 -19.65 -17.35 -4.24
CA SER A 224 -19.30 -18.78 -4.36
C SER A 224 -19.68 -19.62 -3.14
N GLY A 225 -20.43 -19.04 -2.19
CA GLY A 225 -20.85 -19.73 -0.95
C GLY A 225 -19.69 -20.00 0.03
N GLN A 226 -18.57 -19.29 -0.12
CA GLN A 226 -17.42 -19.37 0.77
C GLN A 226 -17.48 -18.30 1.86
N VAL A 227 -16.78 -18.56 2.97
CA VAL A 227 -16.57 -17.57 4.03
C VAL A 227 -15.71 -16.42 3.49
N MET A 228 -16.13 -15.18 3.75
CA MET A 228 -15.36 -13.98 3.42
C MET A 228 -14.13 -13.91 4.33
N GLN A 229 -12.95 -14.28 3.83
CA GLN A 229 -11.72 -14.31 4.62
C GLN A 229 -10.46 -14.18 3.76
N ILE A 230 -9.44 -13.52 4.30
CA ILE A 230 -8.14 -13.32 3.67
C ILE A 230 -7.05 -13.66 4.68
N ALA A 231 -6.14 -14.56 4.28
CA ALA A 231 -4.93 -14.83 5.03
C ALA A 231 -3.94 -13.67 4.90
N LYS A 232 -3.25 -13.31 6.00
CA LYS A 232 -2.23 -12.26 6.03
C LYS A 232 -1.14 -12.47 4.98
N GLU A 233 -0.70 -13.73 4.79
CA GLU A 233 0.27 -14.07 3.74
C GLU A 233 -0.24 -13.70 2.34
N ARG A 234 -1.51 -13.98 2.03
CA ARG A 234 -2.12 -13.64 0.74
C ARG A 234 -2.24 -12.12 0.56
N PHE A 235 -2.63 -11.40 1.59
CA PHE A 235 -2.67 -9.93 1.59
C PHE A 235 -1.28 -9.34 1.30
N ASN A 236 -0.23 -9.83 1.98
CA ASN A 236 1.14 -9.36 1.76
C ASN A 236 1.61 -9.65 0.32
N LYS A 237 1.31 -10.84 -0.23
CA LYS A 237 1.62 -11.16 -1.63
C LYS A 237 0.95 -10.21 -2.61
N GLU A 238 -0.34 -9.91 -2.42
CA GLU A 238 -1.05 -8.95 -3.27
C GLU A 238 -0.48 -7.53 -3.15
N LEU A 239 -0.14 -7.10 -1.93
CA LEU A 239 0.48 -5.79 -1.70
C LEU A 239 1.79 -5.66 -2.46
N THR A 240 2.67 -6.67 -2.36
CA THR A 240 3.93 -6.72 -3.12
C THR A 240 3.67 -6.71 -4.62
N LEU A 241 2.75 -7.55 -5.12
CA LEU A 241 2.41 -7.59 -6.54
C LEU A 241 1.89 -6.24 -7.04
N THR A 242 1.01 -5.58 -6.29
CA THR A 242 0.46 -4.27 -6.64
C THR A 242 1.55 -3.21 -6.69
N GLN A 243 2.45 -3.20 -5.71
CA GLN A 243 3.62 -2.31 -5.70
C GLN A 243 4.51 -2.56 -6.91
N THR A 244 4.84 -3.83 -7.20
CA THR A 244 5.66 -4.20 -8.36
C THR A 244 5.01 -3.76 -9.66
N LEU A 245 3.71 -3.99 -9.86
CA LEU A 245 3.00 -3.58 -11.07
C LEU A 245 2.97 -2.06 -11.24
N ILE A 246 2.77 -1.30 -10.17
CA ILE A 246 2.80 0.16 -10.24
C ILE A 246 4.22 0.63 -10.57
N ASN A 247 5.25 0.07 -9.93
CA ASN A 247 6.64 0.41 -10.20
C ASN A 247 7.08 0.01 -11.61
N GLN A 248 6.62 -1.13 -12.15
CA GLN A 248 6.89 -1.54 -13.53
C GLN A 248 6.21 -0.62 -14.55
N ASN A 249 5.05 -0.08 -14.21
CA ASN A 249 4.36 0.90 -15.05
C ASN A 249 4.94 2.32 -14.88
N LYS A 250 5.91 2.54 -13.98
CA LYS A 250 6.68 3.79 -13.96
C LYS A 250 7.67 3.74 -15.12
N ALA A 251 7.39 4.50 -16.16
CA ALA A 251 8.45 5.03 -17.01
C ALA A 251 9.20 6.10 -16.20
N LEU A 252 10.52 6.10 -16.28
CA LEU A 252 11.27 7.28 -15.86
C LEU A 252 10.93 8.40 -16.85
N ILE A 253 10.26 9.43 -16.36
CA ILE A 253 9.86 10.57 -17.20
C ILE A 253 11.08 11.47 -17.36
N GLU A 254 11.28 12.00 -18.57
CA GLU A 254 12.28 13.05 -18.79
C GLU A 254 11.87 14.30 -17.99
N LEU A 255 12.60 14.58 -16.91
CA LEU A 255 12.40 15.74 -16.04
C LEU A 255 13.31 16.91 -16.42
N ALA A 256 14.41 16.61 -17.09
CA ALA A 256 15.38 17.61 -17.52
C ALA A 256 14.75 18.60 -18.53
N PRO A 257 14.79 19.93 -18.26
CA PRO A 257 14.46 20.92 -19.28
C PRO A 257 15.45 20.84 -20.44
N GLY A 258 15.08 21.40 -21.60
CA GLY A 258 16.04 21.55 -22.69
C GLY A 258 17.22 22.44 -22.26
N PRO A 259 18.46 22.11 -22.64
CA PRO A 259 19.63 22.90 -22.27
C PRO A 259 19.59 24.30 -22.89
N THR A 260 20.17 25.26 -22.20
CA THR A 260 20.35 26.64 -22.67
C THR A 260 21.45 26.73 -23.73
N LYS A 261 21.41 27.79 -24.56
CA LYS A 261 22.46 28.04 -25.57
C LYS A 261 23.85 28.17 -24.95
N ALA A 262 23.95 28.80 -23.78
CA ALA A 262 25.20 28.96 -23.06
C ALA A 262 25.79 27.61 -22.58
N GLU A 263 24.94 26.69 -22.13
CA GLU A 263 25.38 25.34 -21.74
C GLU A 263 25.86 24.53 -22.95
N ILE A 264 25.20 24.66 -24.09
CA ILE A 264 25.62 24.01 -25.34
C ILE A 264 26.98 24.56 -25.80
N GLU A 265 27.12 25.90 -25.84
CA GLU A 265 28.37 26.57 -26.21
C GLU A 265 29.51 26.19 -25.26
N LEU A 266 29.24 26.06 -23.96
CA LEU A 266 30.23 25.63 -22.97
C LEU A 266 30.75 24.22 -23.26
N GLN A 267 29.86 23.25 -23.55
CA GLN A 267 30.28 21.88 -23.86
C GLN A 267 31.18 21.84 -25.11
N GLN A 268 30.85 22.62 -26.14
CA GLN A 268 31.66 22.73 -27.36
C GLN A 268 33.02 23.38 -27.09
N ASN A 269 33.05 24.47 -26.33
CA ASN A 269 34.27 25.20 -26.00
C ASN A 269 35.20 24.39 -25.09
N GLU A 270 34.65 23.57 -24.19
CA GLU A 270 35.42 22.68 -23.31
C GLU A 270 35.99 21.45 -24.05
N CYS A 271 35.72 21.29 -25.35
CA CYS A 271 36.22 20.19 -26.18
C CYS A 271 36.04 18.82 -25.50
N LYS A 272 34.83 18.56 -24.98
CA LYS A 272 34.53 17.29 -24.29
C LYS A 272 34.91 16.08 -25.14
N THR A 273 35.43 15.05 -24.49
CA THR A 273 35.96 13.85 -25.17
C THR A 273 34.90 13.21 -26.05
N TYR A 274 33.65 13.09 -25.59
CA TYR A 274 32.60 12.51 -26.42
C TYR A 274 32.32 13.32 -27.69
N ILE A 275 32.33 14.66 -27.62
CA ILE A 275 32.13 15.55 -28.79
C ILE A 275 33.27 15.36 -29.79
N ARG A 276 34.51 15.30 -29.31
CA ARG A 276 35.68 15.03 -30.15
C ARG A 276 35.58 13.67 -30.85
N GLN A 277 35.11 12.64 -30.14
CA GLN A 277 34.82 11.35 -30.76
C GLN A 277 33.76 11.45 -31.88
N LEU A 278 32.72 12.29 -31.73
CA LEU A 278 31.72 12.52 -32.78
C LEU A 278 32.33 13.27 -33.99
N GLN A 279 33.27 14.19 -33.76
CA GLN A 279 33.99 14.88 -34.82
C GLN A 279 34.91 13.92 -35.61
N ILE A 280 35.62 13.02 -34.92
CA ILE A 280 36.50 11.99 -35.53
C ILE A 280 35.74 11.11 -36.53
N ILE A 281 34.47 10.80 -36.26
CA ILE A 281 33.62 10.00 -37.16
C ILE A 281 32.87 10.84 -38.21
N ASN A 282 33.19 12.13 -38.34
CA ASN A 282 32.52 13.08 -39.23
C ASN A 282 30.99 13.15 -39.00
N LEU A 283 30.57 13.20 -37.74
CA LEU A 283 29.18 13.49 -37.41
C LEU A 283 28.86 14.95 -37.76
N ASP A 284 27.71 15.19 -38.37
CA ASP A 284 27.25 16.52 -38.75
C ASP A 284 26.95 17.39 -37.52
N TYR A 285 27.09 18.71 -37.70
CA TYR A 285 26.95 19.68 -36.61
C TYR A 285 25.59 19.60 -35.92
N ASP A 286 24.50 19.44 -36.69
CA ASP A 286 23.14 19.33 -36.15
C ASP A 286 23.00 18.07 -35.27
N ALA A 287 23.54 16.93 -35.71
CA ALA A 287 23.56 15.72 -34.90
C ALA A 287 24.46 15.85 -33.64
N GLN A 288 25.55 16.61 -33.70
CA GLN A 288 26.36 16.94 -32.52
C GLN A 288 25.57 17.79 -31.51
N LEU A 289 24.75 18.73 -31.96
CA LEU A 289 23.87 19.51 -31.09
C LEU A 289 22.83 18.63 -30.37
N VAL A 290 22.26 17.65 -31.07
CA VAL A 290 21.36 16.66 -30.46
C VAL A 290 22.09 15.84 -29.41
N ALA A 291 23.33 15.39 -29.68
CA ALA A 291 24.14 14.65 -28.74
C ALA A 291 24.44 15.44 -27.45
N ILE A 292 24.75 16.74 -27.58
CA ILE A 292 24.95 17.63 -26.43
C ILE A 292 23.67 17.73 -25.60
N ASN A 293 22.51 17.82 -26.26
CA ASN A 293 21.22 17.88 -25.59
C ASN A 293 20.95 16.60 -24.79
N ASP A 294 21.10 15.44 -25.44
CA ASP A 294 20.90 14.15 -24.80
C ASP A 294 21.85 13.94 -23.61
N TYR A 295 23.13 14.32 -23.73
CA TYR A 295 24.11 14.26 -22.64
C TYR A 295 23.69 15.10 -21.42
N LEU A 296 23.35 16.38 -21.63
CA LEU A 296 22.96 17.29 -20.54
C LEU A 296 21.64 16.86 -19.88
N LYS A 297 20.68 16.38 -20.68
CA LYS A 297 19.43 15.84 -20.14
C LYS A 297 19.66 14.56 -19.35
N ALA A 298 20.49 13.64 -19.82
CA ALA A 298 20.82 12.43 -19.07
C ALA A 298 21.48 12.74 -17.73
N PHE A 299 22.45 13.66 -17.72
CA PHE A 299 23.10 14.13 -16.50
C PHE A 299 22.10 14.69 -15.47
N THR A 300 21.18 15.54 -15.94
CA THR A 300 20.15 16.17 -15.10
C THR A 300 19.14 15.16 -14.59
N ASN A 301 18.62 14.30 -15.46
CA ASN A 301 17.68 13.23 -15.10
C ASN A 301 18.27 12.28 -14.07
N ARG A 302 19.53 11.83 -14.25
CA ARG A 302 20.21 10.99 -13.26
C ARG A 302 20.28 11.65 -11.89
N THR A 303 20.61 12.94 -11.85
CA THR A 303 20.69 13.70 -10.60
C THR A 303 19.32 13.77 -9.92
N MET A 304 18.26 14.07 -10.68
CA MET A 304 16.89 14.15 -10.16
C MET A 304 16.37 12.79 -9.69
N TRP A 305 16.54 11.75 -10.50
CA TRP A 305 16.11 10.39 -10.17
C TRP A 305 16.87 9.83 -8.95
N ALA A 306 18.16 10.15 -8.79
CA ALA A 306 18.91 9.78 -7.59
C ALA A 306 18.39 10.51 -6.34
N VAL A 307 18.11 11.81 -6.43
CA VAL A 307 17.53 12.59 -5.31
C VAL A 307 16.15 12.07 -4.91
N ASN A 308 15.34 11.66 -5.88
CA ASN A 308 14.00 11.09 -5.65
C ASN A 308 14.02 9.63 -5.16
N GLY A 309 15.17 8.96 -5.22
CA GLY A 309 15.29 7.52 -4.92
C GLY A 309 14.71 6.62 -6.02
N ASP A 310 14.52 7.13 -7.23
CA ASP A 310 14.05 6.38 -8.39
C ASP A 310 15.14 5.44 -8.94
N ILE A 311 16.42 5.84 -8.80
CA ILE A 311 17.59 5.02 -9.16
C ILE A 311 18.64 5.05 -8.04
N ASN A 312 19.51 4.05 -8.00
CA ASN A 312 20.69 4.01 -7.15
C ASN A 312 21.96 3.73 -7.98
N GLU A 313 23.12 3.78 -7.33
CA GLU A 313 24.41 3.58 -8.01
C GLU A 313 24.54 2.19 -8.63
N GLU A 314 24.09 1.14 -7.94
CA GLU A 314 24.15 -0.25 -8.42
C GLU A 314 23.36 -0.44 -9.73
N ILE A 315 22.11 0.02 -9.75
CA ILE A 315 21.24 -0.04 -10.94
C ILE A 315 21.87 0.72 -12.11
N LEU A 316 22.49 1.87 -11.84
CA LEU A 316 23.13 2.69 -12.87
C LEU A 316 24.41 2.01 -13.42
N GLN A 317 25.22 1.40 -12.56
CA GLN A 317 26.41 0.64 -12.95
C GLN A 317 26.05 -0.57 -13.82
N ASP A 318 25.04 -1.34 -13.41
CA ASP A 318 24.54 -2.47 -14.19
C ASP A 318 24.04 -2.02 -15.57
N TYR A 319 23.37 -0.87 -15.62
CA TYR A 319 22.89 -0.29 -16.88
C TYR A 319 24.04 0.17 -17.79
N TYR A 320 25.08 0.81 -17.25
CA TYR A 320 26.26 1.18 -18.03
C TYR A 320 26.95 -0.04 -18.62
N LYS A 321 27.10 -1.11 -17.84
CA LYS A 321 27.68 -2.37 -18.30
C LYS A 321 26.88 -2.99 -19.45
N GLU A 322 25.55 -2.98 -19.36
CA GLU A 322 24.68 -3.45 -20.45
C GLU A 322 24.90 -2.63 -21.74
N LEU A 323 25.02 -1.31 -21.65
CA LEU A 323 25.32 -0.45 -22.80
C LEU A 323 26.69 -0.74 -23.41
N GLU A 324 27.72 -0.95 -22.58
CA GLU A 324 29.06 -1.33 -23.04
C GLU A 324 29.06 -2.68 -23.78
N GLU A 325 28.41 -3.70 -23.21
CA GLU A 325 28.33 -5.04 -23.80
C GLU A 325 27.61 -5.01 -25.15
N ARG A 326 26.54 -4.22 -25.26
CA ARG A 326 25.80 -3.98 -26.52
C ARG A 326 26.64 -3.26 -27.55
N TRP A 327 27.27 -2.16 -27.16
CA TRP A 327 28.19 -1.43 -28.03
C TRP A 327 29.29 -2.35 -28.56
N LYS A 328 29.93 -3.13 -27.68
CA LYS A 328 31.00 -4.07 -28.03
C LYS A 328 30.52 -5.13 -29.02
N THR A 329 29.33 -5.69 -28.79
CA THR A 329 28.73 -6.68 -29.69
C THR A 329 28.48 -6.08 -31.08
N LYS A 330 27.87 -4.89 -31.15
CA LYS A 330 27.62 -4.20 -32.43
C LYS A 330 28.91 -3.83 -33.15
N ARG A 331 29.91 -3.34 -32.41
CA ARG A 331 31.25 -3.04 -32.95
C ARG A 331 31.84 -4.28 -33.61
N ASN A 332 31.88 -5.41 -32.90
CA ASN A 332 32.44 -6.65 -33.42
C ASN A 332 31.72 -7.12 -34.70
N ILE A 333 30.39 -7.03 -34.75
CA ILE A 333 29.61 -7.37 -35.95
C ILE A 333 29.99 -6.45 -37.12
N ILE A 334 30.11 -5.14 -36.89
CA ILE A 334 30.46 -4.17 -37.94
C ILE A 334 31.90 -4.39 -38.44
N GLU A 335 32.84 -4.69 -37.54
CA GLU A 335 34.23 -5.01 -37.91
C GLU A 335 34.32 -6.30 -38.76
N LEU A 336 33.40 -7.25 -38.59
CA LEU A 336 33.35 -8.48 -39.39
C LEU A 336 32.66 -8.27 -40.74
N ASP A 337 31.55 -7.53 -40.77
CA ASP A 337 30.66 -7.44 -41.93
C ASP A 337 30.96 -6.27 -42.87
N LYS A 338 31.74 -5.28 -42.41
CA LYS A 338 31.89 -3.98 -43.07
C LYS A 338 33.34 -3.49 -43.05
N ASP A 339 34.32 -4.38 -42.88
CA ASP A 339 35.76 -4.06 -42.79
C ASP A 339 36.28 -3.19 -43.94
N GLU A 340 35.71 -3.34 -45.13
CA GLU A 340 35.96 -2.58 -46.34
C GLU A 340 35.40 -1.13 -46.35
N TRP A 341 34.59 -0.75 -45.35
CA TRP A 341 34.14 0.63 -45.19
C TRP A 341 35.20 1.49 -44.48
N GLU A 342 35.27 2.77 -44.86
CA GLU A 342 36.12 3.74 -44.14
C GLU A 342 35.84 3.73 -42.64
N GLU A 343 36.89 3.84 -41.83
CA GLU A 343 36.81 3.74 -40.37
C GLU A 343 35.85 4.77 -39.76
N SER A 344 35.83 6.00 -40.31
CA SER A 344 34.91 7.06 -39.91
C SER A 344 33.45 6.70 -40.20
N ARG A 345 33.18 6.10 -41.37
CA ARG A 345 31.85 5.64 -41.77
C ARG A 345 31.37 4.48 -40.91
N ARG A 346 32.25 3.54 -40.57
CA ARG A 346 31.94 2.45 -39.63
C ARG A 346 31.59 3.00 -38.26
N GLY A 347 32.35 3.97 -37.76
CA GLY A 347 32.06 4.61 -36.48
C GLY A 347 30.73 5.36 -36.47
N LYS A 348 30.40 6.08 -37.55
CA LYS A 348 29.09 6.73 -37.71
C LYS A 348 27.95 5.71 -37.78
N TYR A 349 28.16 4.56 -38.41
CA TYR A 349 27.17 3.49 -38.45
C TYR A 349 26.96 2.84 -37.07
N LEU A 350 28.04 2.55 -36.34
CA LEU A 350 28.00 2.05 -34.97
C LEU A 350 27.25 3.01 -34.04
N TYR A 351 27.56 4.30 -34.13
CA TYR A 351 26.86 5.36 -33.41
C TYR A 351 25.35 5.25 -33.60
N TYR A 352 24.84 5.38 -34.83
CA TYR A 352 23.39 5.34 -35.07
C TYR A 352 22.75 3.99 -34.68
N LYS A 353 23.47 2.87 -34.82
CA LYS A 353 22.99 1.55 -34.38
C LYS A 353 22.79 1.43 -32.86
N CYS A 354 23.57 2.17 -32.06
CA CYS A 354 23.36 2.28 -30.62
C CYS A 354 22.24 3.29 -30.28
N GLN A 355 22.07 4.33 -31.09
CA GLN A 355 21.03 5.36 -30.89
C GLN A 355 19.61 4.89 -31.25
N ASP A 356 19.49 3.91 -32.14
CA ASP A 356 18.21 3.39 -32.69
C ASP A 356 17.59 2.25 -31.87
N GLU A 357 18.32 1.65 -30.93
CA GLU A 357 17.78 0.56 -30.10
C GLU A 357 17.07 1.07 -28.85
N ASP A 358 16.01 0.38 -28.43
CA ASP A 358 15.46 0.56 -27.10
C ASP A 358 16.24 -0.29 -26.10
N VAL A 359 16.77 0.36 -25.07
CA VAL A 359 17.45 -0.29 -23.95
C VAL A 359 16.82 0.26 -22.69
N ASN A 360 16.34 -0.63 -21.84
CA ASN A 360 15.69 -0.29 -20.57
C ASN A 360 16.66 -0.51 -19.41
N MET A 361 16.45 0.22 -18.32
CA MET A 361 17.22 0.05 -17.09
C MET A 361 16.53 -1.01 -16.22
N GLY A 362 16.88 -2.27 -16.44
CA GLY A 362 16.18 -3.41 -15.83
C GLY A 362 14.72 -3.46 -16.29
N ILE A 363 13.79 -3.29 -15.34
CA ILE A 363 12.34 -3.23 -15.63
C ILE A 363 11.85 -1.81 -15.95
N MET A 364 12.69 -0.78 -15.81
CA MET A 364 12.29 0.62 -16.00
C MET A 364 12.43 1.02 -17.47
N VAL A 365 11.32 1.51 -18.06
CA VAL A 365 11.35 2.17 -19.37
C VAL A 365 11.95 3.56 -19.19
N ILE A 366 12.94 3.89 -20.02
CA ILE A 366 13.67 5.15 -19.93
C ILE A 366 13.52 6.02 -21.19
N PRO A 367 13.64 7.34 -21.08
CA PRO A 367 13.61 8.23 -22.23
C PRO A 367 14.78 7.95 -23.18
N ARG A 368 14.55 8.08 -24.48
CA ARG A 368 15.59 7.88 -25.51
C ARG A 368 16.81 8.76 -25.27
N SER A 369 16.59 10.04 -24.97
CA SER A 369 17.62 11.02 -24.65
C SER A 369 18.49 10.62 -23.46
N PHE A 370 17.92 9.94 -22.46
CA PHE A 370 18.67 9.42 -21.32
C PHE A 370 19.64 8.33 -21.77
N LYS A 371 19.16 7.31 -22.50
CA LYS A 371 20.01 6.24 -23.06
C LYS A 371 21.12 6.82 -23.95
N ASN A 372 20.75 7.72 -24.85
CA ASN A 372 21.68 8.39 -25.75
C ASN A 372 22.77 9.15 -24.96
N GLY A 373 22.36 9.93 -23.95
CA GLY A 373 23.25 10.66 -23.07
C GLY A 373 24.18 9.76 -22.25
N CYS A 374 23.71 8.59 -21.79
CA CYS A 374 24.55 7.59 -21.14
C CYS A 374 25.64 7.04 -22.08
N TYR A 375 25.32 6.78 -23.35
CA TYR A 375 26.34 6.42 -24.34
C TYR A 375 27.37 7.55 -24.54
N HIS A 376 26.93 8.80 -24.54
CA HIS A 376 27.84 9.95 -24.62
C HIS A 376 28.75 10.03 -23.40
N GLU A 377 28.24 9.77 -22.21
CA GLU A 377 29.03 9.74 -20.99
C GLU A 377 30.07 8.62 -20.97
N LEU A 378 29.71 7.41 -21.39
CA LEU A 378 30.66 6.30 -21.55
C LEU A 378 31.77 6.65 -22.55
N ALA A 379 31.42 7.35 -23.63
CA ALA A 379 32.39 7.84 -24.61
C ALA A 379 33.26 8.98 -24.05
N ASP A 380 32.71 9.84 -23.19
CA ASP A 380 33.45 10.92 -22.55
C ASP A 380 34.50 10.39 -21.58
N GLN A 381 34.13 9.33 -20.84
CA GLN A 381 34.99 8.60 -19.92
C GLN A 381 35.93 7.60 -20.63
N GLN A 382 35.90 7.54 -21.97
CA GLN A 382 36.68 6.64 -22.82
C GLN A 382 36.47 5.13 -22.56
N GLN A 383 35.38 4.77 -21.87
CA GLN A 383 34.99 3.37 -21.66
C GLN A 383 34.50 2.72 -22.96
N ILE A 384 33.91 3.54 -23.84
CA ILE A 384 33.61 3.16 -25.23
C ILE A 384 34.18 4.18 -26.21
N GLY A 385 34.17 3.83 -27.50
CA GLY A 385 34.40 4.81 -28.54
C GLY A 385 33.77 4.49 -29.88
N TRP A 386 33.53 5.52 -30.68
CA TRP A 386 32.79 5.35 -31.94
C TRP A 386 33.71 4.88 -33.07
N HIS A 387 34.90 5.45 -33.16
CA HIS A 387 35.88 5.09 -34.19
C HIS A 387 36.63 3.79 -33.80
N PRO A 388 36.95 2.87 -34.74
CA PRO A 388 37.69 1.64 -34.43
C PRO A 388 39.01 1.91 -33.66
N ASN A 389 39.70 2.97 -34.05
CA ASN A 389 40.96 3.44 -33.44
C ASN A 389 40.78 4.71 -32.57
N TYR A 390 39.65 4.87 -31.87
CA TYR A 390 39.31 6.12 -31.16
C TYR A 390 40.39 6.58 -30.17
N GLU A 391 41.03 5.69 -29.42
CA GLU A 391 42.09 6.06 -28.46
C GLU A 391 43.30 6.73 -29.14
N GLN A 392 43.72 6.20 -30.29
CA GLN A 392 44.81 6.79 -31.06
C GLN A 392 44.37 8.12 -31.68
N LYS A 393 43.14 8.18 -32.22
CA LYS A 393 42.59 9.38 -32.84
C LYS A 393 42.42 10.53 -31.85
N LEU A 394 41.98 10.25 -30.62
CA LEU A 394 41.91 11.26 -29.55
C LEU A 394 43.31 11.79 -29.19
N LYS A 395 44.33 10.93 -29.12
CA LYS A 395 45.73 11.37 -28.88
C LYS A 395 46.33 12.18 -30.03
N GLU A 396 45.95 11.88 -31.27
CA GLU A 396 46.34 12.66 -32.46
C GLU A 396 45.67 14.04 -32.46
N ASP A 397 44.40 14.07 -32.08
CA ASP A 397 43.60 15.29 -31.97
C ASP A 397 44.08 16.18 -30.82
N ASP A 398 44.50 15.63 -29.68
CA ASP A 398 45.12 16.37 -28.55
C ASP A 398 46.39 17.15 -28.94
N LYS A 399 47.06 16.75 -30.04
CA LYS A 399 48.26 17.44 -30.53
C LYS A 399 47.94 18.57 -31.52
N ASN A 400 46.71 18.62 -32.01
CA ASN A 400 46.23 19.57 -33.01
C ASN A 400 45.33 20.67 -32.41
N VAL A 401 44.95 20.54 -31.12
CA VAL A 401 44.33 21.56 -30.27
C VAL A 401 45.42 22.28 -29.50
#